data_AF-A0AAN7P889-F1
#
_entry.id   AF-A0AAN7P889-F1
#
_cell.length_a   1.000
_cell.length_b   1.000
_cell.length_c   1.000
_cell.angle_alpha   90.00
_cell.angle_beta   90.00
_cell.angle_gamma   90.00
#
_symmetry.space_group_name_H-M   'P 1'
#
loop_
_entity.id
_entity.type
_entity.pdbx_description
1 polymer ?
#
loop_
_entity_poly.entity_id
_entity_poly.type
_entity_poly.pdbx_seq_one_letter_code
_entity_poly.pdbx_strand_id
1 'polypeptide(L)'
;MSQFKVINNLIKKVDYINLGKPGGRITINDIAEMLEKCYLQVATLKNIISGFRLTGIYPFNGDIFSEDEFMAASVTDVNMNSHLEVIAGPSHENP
;
A
#
# COMPACT_ATOMS: atom_id res chain seq x y z
N MET A 1 23.80 12.45 -4.80
CA MET A 1 23.64 12.94 -6.18
C MET A 1 22.91 11.97 -7.13
N SER A 2 23.08 10.65 -7.03
CA SER A 2 22.43 9.68 -7.96
C SER A 2 20.89 9.59 -7.85
N GLN A 3 20.32 9.44 -6.63
CA GLN A 3 18.87 9.24 -6.43
C GLN A 3 17.98 10.40 -6.95
N PHE A 4 18.39 11.65 -6.69
CA PHE A 4 17.66 12.85 -7.16
C PHE A 4 17.60 12.94 -8.69
N LYS A 5 18.60 12.41 -9.39
CA LYS A 5 18.62 12.37 -10.87
C LYS A 5 17.59 11.39 -11.42
N VAL A 6 17.38 10.26 -10.74
CA VAL A 6 16.38 9.24 -11.11
C VAL A 6 14.96 9.78 -10.94
N ILE A 7 14.69 10.38 -9.79
CA ILE A 7 13.38 10.98 -9.47
C ILE A 7 13.05 12.09 -10.46
N ASN A 8 14.00 12.99 -10.76
CA ASN A 8 13.79 14.04 -11.73
C ASN A 8 13.60 13.51 -13.17
N ASN A 9 14.22 12.38 -13.52
CA ASN A 9 13.96 11.72 -14.80
C ASN A 9 12.57 11.10 -14.88
N LEU A 10 12.08 10.51 -13.78
CA LEU A 10 10.71 9.97 -13.69
C LEU A 10 9.67 11.07 -13.82
N ILE A 11 9.81 12.17 -13.07
CA ILE A 11 8.90 13.32 -13.13
C ILE A 11 8.82 13.85 -14.57
N LYS A 12 9.97 14.08 -15.21
CA LYS A 12 10.02 14.55 -16.61
C LYS A 12 9.37 13.57 -17.59
N LYS A 13 9.48 12.26 -17.36
CA LYS A 13 8.90 11.23 -18.22
C LYS A 13 7.38 11.16 -18.06
N VAL A 14 6.88 11.33 -16.83
CA VAL A 14 5.44 11.49 -16.55
C VAL A 14 4.90 12.72 -17.25
N ASP A 15 5.59 13.85 -17.15
CA ASP A 15 5.19 15.10 -17.82
C ASP A 15 5.18 14.93 -19.34
N TYR A 16 6.18 14.27 -19.93
CA TYR A 16 6.22 13.97 -21.36
C TYR A 16 5.04 13.12 -21.83
N ILE A 17 4.67 12.08 -21.06
CA ILE A 17 3.52 11.22 -21.38
C ILE A 17 2.20 12.03 -21.28
N ASN A 18 2.06 12.85 -20.23
CA ASN A 18 0.89 13.70 -20.03
C ASN A 18 0.76 14.79 -21.10
N LEU A 19 1.89 15.33 -21.59
CA LEU A 19 1.92 16.31 -22.69
C LEU A 19 1.63 15.67 -24.05
N GLY A 20 2.08 14.44 -24.28
CA GLY A 20 1.82 13.68 -25.51
C GLY A 20 0.39 13.10 -25.58
N LYS A 21 -0.26 12.91 -24.43
CA LYS A 21 -1.67 12.45 -24.31
C LYS A 21 -2.41 13.29 -23.25
N PRO A 22 -2.77 14.55 -23.54
CA PRO A 22 -3.49 15.40 -22.60
C PRO A 22 -4.82 14.75 -22.17
N GLY A 23 -5.02 14.55 -20.86
CA GLY A 23 -6.21 13.88 -20.32
C GLY A 23 -6.23 12.35 -20.48
N GLY A 24 -5.15 11.76 -21.01
CA GLY A 24 -4.99 10.31 -21.10
C GLY A 24 -4.71 9.66 -19.75
N ARG A 25 -5.21 8.44 -19.54
CA ARG A 25 -4.88 7.64 -18.36
C ARG A 25 -3.51 6.98 -18.56
N ILE A 26 -2.68 7.01 -17.53
CA ILE A 26 -1.44 6.22 -17.48
C ILE A 26 -1.82 4.74 -17.46
N THR A 27 -1.30 3.96 -18.40
CA THR A 27 -1.50 2.51 -18.49
C THR A 27 -0.35 1.75 -17.83
N ILE A 28 -0.54 0.45 -17.60
CA ILE A 28 0.53 -0.42 -17.08
C ILE A 28 1.74 -0.51 -18.01
N ASN A 29 1.53 -0.37 -19.32
CA ASN A 29 2.60 -0.35 -20.31
C ASN A 29 3.45 0.92 -20.20
N ASP A 30 2.80 2.06 -19.96
CA ASP A 30 3.50 3.34 -19.73
C ASP A 30 4.36 3.24 -18.44
N ILE A 31 3.84 2.60 -17.39
CA ILE A 31 4.58 2.34 -16.15
C ILE A 31 5.77 1.41 -16.40
N ALA A 32 5.61 0.34 -17.18
CA ALA A 32 6.69 -0.58 -17.50
C ALA A 32 7.84 0.11 -18.24
N GLU A 33 7.54 0.97 -19.22
CA GLU A 33 8.54 1.76 -19.95
C GLU A 33 9.30 2.73 -19.02
N MET A 34 8.59 3.34 -18.06
CA MET A 34 9.21 4.21 -17.07
C MET A 34 10.15 3.44 -16.13
N LEU A 35 9.70 2.26 -15.68
CA LEU A 35 10.46 1.43 -14.75
C LEU A 35 11.69 0.83 -15.40
N GLU A 36 11.68 0.47 -16.68
CA GLU A 36 12.84 -0.11 -17.39
C GLU A 36 14.13 0.68 -17.14
N LYS A 37 14.06 2.01 -17.25
CA LYS A 37 15.22 2.90 -17.14
C LYS A 37 15.65 3.20 -15.71
N CYS A 38 14.74 3.02 -14.76
CA CYS A 38 14.95 3.41 -13.38
C CYS A 38 15.18 2.21 -12.47
N TYR A 39 14.66 1.04 -12.81
CA TYR A 39 14.60 -0.14 -11.95
C TYR A 39 15.97 -0.50 -11.36
N LEU A 40 16.99 -0.61 -12.20
CA LEU A 40 18.35 -0.92 -11.75
C LEU A 40 18.97 0.14 -10.83
N GLN A 41 18.52 1.39 -10.94
CA GLN A 41 19.00 2.50 -10.12
C GLN A 41 18.27 2.59 -8.78
N VAL A 42 17.00 2.17 -8.71
CA VAL A 42 16.20 2.22 -7.48
C VAL A 42 16.27 0.92 -6.69
N ALA A 43 16.33 -0.24 -7.35
CA ALA A 43 16.39 -1.58 -6.77
C ALA A 43 17.79 -1.91 -6.21
N THR A 44 18.36 -0.98 -5.44
CA THR A 44 19.65 -1.15 -4.79
C THR A 44 19.47 -1.76 -3.41
N LEU A 45 20.45 -2.56 -2.95
CA LEU A 45 20.43 -3.15 -1.62
C LEU A 45 20.27 -2.08 -0.53
N LYS A 46 20.88 -0.90 -0.71
CA LYS A 46 20.73 0.23 0.20
C LYS A 46 19.27 0.68 0.35
N ASN A 47 18.55 0.80 -0.76
CA ASN A 47 17.15 1.21 -0.75
C ASN A 47 16.26 0.11 -0.15
N ILE A 48 16.52 -1.16 -0.51
CA ILE A 48 15.80 -2.31 0.03
C ILE A 48 15.96 -2.40 1.55
N ILE A 49 17.20 -2.34 2.06
CA ILE A 49 17.48 -2.35 3.51
C ILE A 49 16.81 -1.15 4.19
N SER A 50 16.81 0.03 3.56
CA SER A 50 16.14 1.19 4.14
C SER A 50 14.63 1.01 4.21
N GLY A 51 14.01 0.37 3.21
CA GLY A 51 12.60 0.01 3.22
C GLY A 51 12.27 -1.02 4.31
N PHE A 52 13.06 -2.08 4.41
CA PHE A 52 12.87 -3.11 5.45
C PHE A 52 13.07 -2.58 6.87
N ARG A 53 13.96 -1.60 7.05
CA ARG A 53 14.14 -0.96 8.35
C ARG A 53 12.93 -0.14 8.76
N LEU A 54 12.25 0.52 7.80
CA LEU A 54 11.03 1.29 8.06
C LEU A 54 9.86 0.41 8.48
N THR A 55 9.78 -0.81 7.97
CA THR A 55 8.68 -1.75 8.28
C THR A 55 9.02 -2.71 9.42
N GLY A 56 10.22 -2.61 10.01
CA GLY A 56 10.66 -3.50 11.06
C GLY A 56 10.90 -4.94 10.59
N ILE A 57 11.04 -5.17 9.28
CA ILE A 57 11.40 -6.49 8.72
C ILE A 57 12.89 -6.76 8.92
N TYR A 58 13.74 -5.74 8.69
CA TYR A 58 15.18 -5.86 8.87
C TYR A 58 15.86 -4.53 9.25
N PRO A 59 16.55 -4.44 10.40
CA PRO A 59 16.53 -5.43 11.49
C PRO A 59 15.09 -5.62 12.01
N PHE A 60 14.80 -6.82 12.52
CA PHE A 60 13.47 -7.14 13.00
C PHE A 60 13.11 -6.24 14.19
N ASN A 61 11.99 -5.53 14.09
CA ASN A 61 11.44 -4.70 15.16
C ASN A 61 9.91 -4.74 15.10
N GLY A 62 9.30 -5.48 16.02
CA GLY A 62 7.84 -5.59 16.14
C GLY A 62 7.17 -4.35 16.72
N ASP A 63 7.94 -3.52 17.44
CA ASP A 63 7.43 -2.33 18.14
C ASP A 63 7.52 -1.07 17.26
N ILE A 64 7.63 -1.23 15.93
CA ILE A 64 7.85 -0.12 15.02
C ILE A 64 6.58 0.70 14.73
N PHE A 65 5.43 0.08 14.90
CA PHE A 65 4.11 0.71 14.78
C PHE A 65 3.46 0.77 16.16
N SER A 66 2.88 1.92 16.48
CA SER A 66 2.08 2.12 17.68
C SER A 66 0.68 1.53 17.53
N GLU A 67 0.01 1.23 18.64
CA GLU A 67 -1.38 0.72 18.64
C GLU A 67 -2.34 1.63 17.85
N ASP A 68 -2.13 2.94 17.95
CA ASP A 68 -2.93 3.96 17.25
C ASP A 68 -2.87 3.80 15.71
N GLU A 69 -1.75 3.32 15.18
CA GLU A 69 -1.57 3.06 13.74
C GLU A 69 -2.32 1.80 13.28
N PHE A 70 -2.72 0.93 14.20
CA PHE A 70 -3.55 -0.26 13.94
C PHE A 70 -5.05 -0.01 14.16
N MET A 71 -5.45 1.19 14.62
CA MET A 71 -6.86 1.49 14.94
C MET A 71 -7.83 1.24 13.77
N ALA A 72 -7.40 1.45 12.53
CA ALA A 72 -8.23 1.15 11.36
C ALA A 72 -8.54 -0.36 11.20
N ALA A 73 -7.67 -1.25 11.69
CA ALA A 73 -7.89 -2.69 11.66
C ALA A 73 -9.00 -3.13 12.65
N SER A 74 -9.15 -2.41 13.76
CA SER A 74 -10.13 -2.70 14.82
C SER A 74 -11.60 -2.68 14.34
N VAL A 75 -11.90 -1.94 13.25
CA VAL A 75 -13.25 -1.88 12.67
C VAL A 75 -13.67 -3.23 12.08
N THR A 76 -12.70 -4.10 11.77
CA THR A 76 -12.94 -5.45 11.24
C THR A 76 -12.96 -6.52 12.34
N ASP A 77 -12.68 -6.15 13.60
CA ASP A 77 -12.77 -7.04 14.76
C ASP A 77 -14.25 -7.24 15.13
N VAL A 78 -14.98 -7.91 14.24
CA VAL A 78 -16.35 -8.34 14.50
C VAL A 78 -16.27 -9.56 15.39
N ASN A 79 -16.69 -9.40 16.66
CA ASN A 79 -16.91 -10.53 17.54
C ASN A 79 -17.93 -11.48 16.87
N MET A 80 -17.45 -12.64 16.43
CA MET A 80 -18.22 -13.65 15.71
C MET A 80 -19.39 -14.21 16.54
N ASN A 81 -19.41 -13.97 17.86
CA ASN A 81 -20.50 -14.38 18.74
C ASN A 81 -21.69 -13.40 18.73
N SER A 82 -21.56 -12.19 18.17
CA SER A 82 -22.66 -11.21 18.12
C SER A 82 -23.78 -11.60 17.15
N HIS A 83 -23.54 -12.55 16.23
CA HIS A 83 -24.52 -13.01 15.25
C HIS A 83 -25.41 -14.18 15.75
N LEU A 84 -25.13 -14.75 16.93
CA LEU A 84 -25.87 -15.90 17.46
C LEU A 84 -27.06 -15.53 18.37
N GLU A 85 -27.14 -14.29 18.86
CA GLU A 85 -28.25 -13.86 19.75
C GLU A 85 -29.55 -13.53 19.00
N VAL A 86 -29.51 -13.30 17.68
CA VAL A 86 -30.69 -12.88 16.90
C VAL A 86 -31.63 -14.05 16.52
N ILE A 87 -31.18 -15.30 16.68
CA ILE A 87 -31.94 -16.48 16.20
C ILE A 87 -32.92 -17.02 17.26
N ALA A 88 -32.88 -16.54 18.50
CA ALA A 88 -33.86 -16.85 19.54
C ALA A 88 -35.05 -15.86 19.46
N GLY A 89 -35.82 -15.91 18.37
CA GLY A 89 -37.10 -15.21 18.28
C GLY A 89 -38.09 -15.73 19.34
N PRO A 90 -39.05 -14.91 19.81
CA PRO A 90 -39.97 -15.30 20.88
C PRO A 90 -40.79 -16.51 20.44
N SER A 91 -40.76 -17.56 21.26
CA SER A 91 -41.60 -18.74 21.15
C SER A 91 -43.06 -18.33 21.01
N HIS A 92 -43.66 -18.65 19.87
CA HIS A 92 -45.08 -18.46 19.62
C HIS A 92 -45.86 -19.41 20.53
N GLU A 93 -46.43 -18.90 21.63
CA GLU A 93 -47.41 -19.64 22.44
C GLU A 93 -48.68 -19.80 21.61
N ASN A 94 -49.01 -21.05 21.27
CA ASN A 94 -50.22 -21.40 20.51
C ASN A 94 -51.38 -21.64 21.51
N PRO A 95 -52.61 -21.13 21.26
CA PRO A 95 -53.76 -21.36 22.12
C PRO A 95 -54.28 -22.81 22.09
#